data_AF-A0A3M7MFV3-F1
#
_entry.id   AF-A0A3M7MFV3-F1
#
_cell.length_a   1.000
_cell.length_b   1.000
_cell.length_c   1.000
_cell.angle_alpha   90.00
_cell.angle_beta   90.00
_cell.angle_gamma   90.00
#
_symmetry.space_group_name_H-M   'P 1'
#
loop_
_entity.id
_entity.type
_entity.pdbx_description
1 polymer ?
#
loop_
_entity_poly.entity_id
_entity_poly.type
_entity_poly.pdbx_seq_one_letter_code
_entity_poly.pdbx_strand_id
1 'polypeptide(L)'
;MSAYLTLLMLLLHYITIFDIRSKSSDRAGPVNTVDYGILTWLRSRIMSWTPSRRFDKAMEKSVLILGDLNVVTGIGILLAGYSQLKCGISAYHWQIMVFISWFASFSFISAMTFLQGYLRVNNTMRLIRMTFMVIFVGLLIIALLPTGSKMWLNGYPDDTEGYYPSMNAYCFFLELRMPAKFHRGANFWTMIFSVLLIFGSHFHCGIRLFDPTAGSSRKILRTIPGTKFKQLLYSMERRGGASYTLHALGWRIIYLLAYAIFTFARATYDICESMFAEILWLSFAMAWGTIKV
;
A
#
# COMPACT_ATOMS: atom_id res chain seq x y z
N MET A 1 9.61 -15.82 -3.83
CA MET A 1 11.03 -15.45 -3.74
C MET A 1 11.31 -14.05 -4.33
N SER A 2 10.82 -13.73 -5.53
CA SER A 2 11.02 -12.39 -6.15
C SER A 2 10.49 -11.22 -5.31
N ALA A 3 9.35 -11.38 -4.63
CA ALA A 3 8.75 -10.33 -3.81
C ALA A 3 9.58 -9.90 -2.60
N TYR A 4 10.18 -10.87 -1.91
CA TYR A 4 11.09 -10.59 -0.81
C TYR A 4 12.41 -9.97 -1.29
N LEU A 5 12.90 -10.35 -2.47
CA LEU A 5 14.05 -9.71 -3.11
C LEU A 5 13.76 -8.26 -3.50
N THR A 6 12.58 -7.95 -4.04
CA THR A 6 12.18 -6.57 -4.33
C THR A 6 12.04 -5.73 -3.08
N LEU A 7 11.50 -6.29 -2.00
CA LEU A 7 11.43 -5.59 -0.72
C LEU A 7 12.82 -5.40 -0.11
N LEU A 8 13.70 -6.39 -0.19
CA LEU A 8 15.08 -6.26 0.26
C LEU A 8 15.83 -5.17 -0.53
N MET A 9 15.68 -5.15 -1.86
CA MET A 9 16.29 -4.09 -2.69
C MET A 9 15.71 -2.72 -2.37
N LEU A 10 14.41 -2.63 -2.09
CA LEU A 10 13.79 -1.37 -1.71
C LEU A 10 14.23 -0.89 -0.32
N LEU A 11 14.39 -1.82 0.63
CA LEU A 11 14.90 -1.55 1.96
C LEU A 11 16.37 -1.12 1.91
N LEU A 12 17.19 -1.78 1.07
CA LEU A 12 18.55 -1.34 0.78
C LEU A 12 18.57 0.07 0.20
N HIS A 13 17.76 0.36 -0.82
CA HIS A 13 17.69 1.70 -1.41
C HIS A 13 17.26 2.78 -0.42
N TYR A 14 16.24 2.50 0.41
CA TYR A 14 15.79 3.41 1.45
C TYR A 14 16.95 3.77 2.37
N ILE A 15 17.72 2.78 2.82
CA ILE A 15 18.86 2.98 3.72
C ILE A 15 20.03 3.70 3.02
N THR A 16 20.42 3.22 1.83
CA THR A 16 21.69 3.58 1.19
C THR A 16 21.61 4.80 0.29
N ILE A 17 20.54 4.94 -0.50
CA ILE A 17 20.50 5.88 -1.64
C ILE A 17 19.54 7.03 -1.40
N PHE A 18 18.49 6.87 -0.58
CA PHE A 18 17.51 7.95 -0.38
C PHE A 18 18.20 9.22 0.15
N ASP A 19 18.48 10.14 -0.78
CA ASP A 19 19.24 11.34 -0.50
C ASP A 19 18.28 12.48 -0.19
N ILE A 20 18.10 12.70 1.11
CA ILE A 20 17.31 13.80 1.65
C ILE A 20 17.91 15.16 1.23
N ARG A 21 19.22 15.23 0.98
CA ARG A 21 19.95 16.48 0.78
C ARG A 21 19.83 17.02 -0.66
N SER A 22 19.61 16.15 -1.65
CA SER A 22 19.37 16.56 -3.05
C SER A 22 18.09 17.38 -3.27
N LYS A 23 17.14 17.40 -2.31
CA LYS A 23 15.93 18.24 -2.40
C LYS A 23 16.14 19.69 -1.96
N SER A 24 17.36 20.08 -1.57
CA SER A 24 17.71 21.45 -1.19
C SER A 24 17.87 22.42 -2.38
N SER A 25 17.74 21.97 -3.63
CA SER A 25 17.69 22.85 -4.80
C SER A 25 16.23 23.23 -5.04
N ASP A 26 15.95 24.54 -5.12
CA ASP A 26 14.69 25.33 -5.13
C ASP A 26 13.40 24.78 -5.82
N ARG A 27 13.41 23.57 -6.37
CA ARG A 27 12.27 22.97 -7.10
C ARG A 27 11.75 21.65 -6.52
N ALA A 28 12.38 21.09 -5.48
CA ALA A 28 11.92 19.87 -4.85
C ALA A 28 11.28 20.14 -3.48
N GLY A 29 10.01 19.79 -3.34
CA GLY A 29 9.21 20.09 -2.14
C GLY A 29 9.80 19.55 -0.82
N PRO A 30 9.26 20.02 0.33
CA PRO A 30 9.84 19.79 1.65
C PRO A 30 9.98 18.30 1.97
N VAL A 31 11.13 17.96 2.57
CA VAL A 31 11.52 16.63 3.01
C VAL A 31 10.59 16.16 4.14
N ASN A 32 10.21 14.87 4.14
CA ASN A 32 9.47 14.29 5.25
C ASN A 32 10.37 14.19 6.50
N THR A 33 9.95 14.79 7.62
CA THR A 33 10.72 14.85 8.87
C THR A 33 10.87 13.47 9.53
N VAL A 34 9.91 12.57 9.33
CA VAL A 34 9.95 11.20 9.86
C VAL A 34 11.08 10.41 9.19
N ASP A 35 11.15 10.47 7.86
CA ASP A 35 12.22 9.80 7.08
C ASP A 35 13.60 10.35 7.47
N TYR A 36 13.72 11.67 7.69
CA TYR A 36 14.98 12.27 8.14
C TYR A 36 15.43 11.78 9.51
N GLY A 37 14.54 11.72 10.49
CA GLY A 37 14.87 11.23 11.83
C GLY A 37 15.32 9.76 11.83
N ILE A 38 14.61 8.91 11.09
CA ILE A 38 14.95 7.49 10.99
C ILE A 38 16.27 7.31 10.26
N LEU A 39 16.48 7.96 9.10
CA LEU A 39 17.70 7.79 8.31
C LEU A 39 18.94 8.34 8.99
N THR A 40 18.85 9.46 9.71
CA THR A 40 20.00 9.99 10.47
C THR A 40 20.39 9.07 11.62
N TRP A 41 19.41 8.51 12.33
CA TRP A 41 19.66 7.50 13.36
C TRP A 41 20.24 6.21 12.77
N LEU A 42 19.69 5.73 11.65
CA LEU A 42 20.11 4.47 11.04
C LEU A 42 21.53 4.57 10.43
N ARG A 43 21.82 5.66 9.71
CA ARG A 43 23.15 5.90 9.11
C ARG A 43 24.23 6.15 10.16
N SER A 44 23.89 6.80 11.28
CA SER A 44 24.85 6.99 12.38
C SER A 44 25.18 5.69 13.12
N ARG A 45 24.29 4.69 13.12
CA ARG A 45 24.53 3.39 13.80
C ARG A 45 25.01 2.26 12.90
N ILE A 46 24.54 2.17 11.65
CA ILE A 46 24.63 0.93 10.87
C ILE A 46 25.58 1.05 9.67
N MET A 47 25.66 2.20 8.99
CA MET A 47 26.34 2.24 7.69
C MET A 47 26.84 3.64 7.30
N SER A 48 28.17 3.79 7.18
CA SER A 48 28.85 5.02 6.71
C SER A 48 29.08 5.05 5.18
N TRP A 49 28.58 4.05 4.46
CA TRP A 49 28.84 3.89 3.03
C TRP A 49 27.96 4.81 2.18
N THR A 50 28.58 5.63 1.34
CA THR A 50 27.91 6.46 0.34
C THR A 50 28.00 5.78 -1.04
N PRO A 51 26.87 5.39 -1.65
CA PRO A 51 26.88 4.68 -2.93
C PRO A 51 27.33 5.60 -4.09
N SER A 52 27.94 5.00 -5.11
CA SER A 52 28.35 5.74 -6.32
C SER A 52 27.15 6.03 -7.25
N ARG A 53 27.21 7.13 -8.01
CA ARG A 53 26.18 7.48 -9.02
C ARG A 53 25.92 6.38 -10.06
N ARG A 54 26.92 5.55 -10.36
CA ARG A 54 26.77 4.42 -11.29
C ARG A 54 25.92 3.30 -10.69
N PHE A 55 26.10 3.04 -9.40
CA PHE A 55 25.31 2.03 -8.69
C PHE A 55 23.83 2.44 -8.61
N ASP A 56 23.56 3.71 -8.32
CA ASP A 56 22.20 4.26 -8.29
C ASP A 56 21.47 4.05 -9.62
N LYS A 57 22.07 4.50 -10.72
CA LYS A 57 21.50 4.32 -12.07
C LYS A 57 21.32 2.85 -12.45
N ALA A 58 22.27 1.98 -12.08
CA ALA A 58 22.15 0.54 -12.32
C ALA A 58 21.00 -0.09 -11.51
N MET A 59 20.83 0.33 -10.25
CA MET A 59 19.75 -0.11 -9.38
C MET A 59 18.39 0.35 -9.90
N GLU A 60 18.25 1.62 -10.29
CA GLU A 60 17.02 2.15 -10.92
C GLU A 60 16.60 1.32 -12.13
N LYS A 61 17.54 1.04 -13.04
CA LYS A 61 17.26 0.22 -14.23
C LYS A 61 16.91 -1.21 -13.89
N SER A 62 17.59 -1.81 -12.90
CA SER A 62 17.31 -3.18 -12.48
C SER A 62 15.93 -3.31 -11.85
N VAL A 63 15.57 -2.40 -10.94
CA VAL A 63 14.25 -2.37 -10.29
C VAL A 63 13.14 -2.08 -11.30
N LEU A 64 13.39 -1.21 -12.29
CA LEU A 64 12.47 -0.94 -13.39
C LEU A 64 12.12 -2.21 -14.16
N ILE A 65 13.15 -2.96 -14.61
CA ILE A 65 12.99 -4.20 -15.37
C ILE A 65 12.28 -5.25 -14.51
N LEU A 66 12.69 -5.39 -13.25
CA LEU A 66 12.09 -6.36 -12.33
C LEU A 66 10.61 -6.06 -12.06
N GLY A 67 10.24 -4.79 -11.91
CA GLY A 67 8.85 -4.36 -11.78
C GLY A 67 8.01 -4.70 -13.01
N ASP A 68 8.53 -4.42 -14.21
CA ASP A 68 7.82 -4.69 -15.48
C ASP A 68 7.63 -6.20 -15.70
N LEU A 69 8.65 -7.00 -15.40
CA LEU A 69 8.56 -8.46 -15.44
C LEU A 69 7.50 -8.98 -14.47
N ASN A 70 7.47 -8.51 -13.22
CA ASN A 70 6.48 -8.96 -12.24
C ASN A 70 5.03 -8.67 -12.69
N VAL A 71 4.77 -7.51 -13.29
CA VAL A 71 3.42 -7.19 -13.80
C VAL A 71 3.04 -8.06 -14.99
N VAL A 72 3.93 -8.16 -15.99
CA VAL A 72 3.64 -8.94 -17.20
C VAL A 72 3.44 -10.41 -16.87
N THR A 73 4.32 -10.97 -16.03
CA THR A 73 4.21 -12.35 -15.55
C THR A 73 2.95 -12.55 -14.71
N GLY A 74 2.64 -11.64 -13.77
CA GLY A 74 1.45 -11.74 -12.94
C GLY A 74 0.14 -11.69 -13.74
N ILE A 75 0.03 -10.77 -14.70
CA ILE A 75 -1.11 -10.70 -15.63
C ILE A 75 -1.19 -11.99 -16.46
N GLY A 76 -0.06 -12.46 -17.00
CA GLY A 76 0.00 -13.68 -17.81
C GLY A 76 -0.47 -14.91 -17.05
N ILE A 77 -0.05 -15.06 -15.78
CA ILE A 77 -0.50 -16.15 -14.90
C ILE A 77 -2.01 -16.07 -14.68
N LEU A 78 -2.56 -14.90 -14.33
CA LEU A 78 -3.99 -14.75 -14.15
C LEU A 78 -4.77 -15.09 -15.43
N LEU A 79 -4.36 -14.56 -16.58
CA LEU A 79 -5.01 -14.84 -17.87
C LEU A 79 -4.96 -16.33 -18.22
N ALA A 80 -3.83 -17.00 -17.99
CA ALA A 80 -3.69 -18.44 -18.20
C ALA A 80 -4.58 -19.26 -17.23
N GLY A 81 -4.79 -18.77 -16.01
CA GLY A 81 -5.73 -19.38 -15.07
C GLY A 81 -7.17 -19.22 -15.54
N TYR A 82 -7.54 -18.00 -15.97
CA TYR A 82 -8.88 -17.71 -16.45
C TYR A 82 -9.25 -18.50 -17.71
N SER A 83 -8.31 -18.74 -18.62
CA SER A 83 -8.56 -19.55 -19.81
C SER A 83 -8.82 -21.02 -19.46
N GLN A 84 -8.16 -21.54 -18.42
CA GLN A 84 -8.28 -22.93 -17.97
C GLN A 84 -9.42 -23.18 -16.98
N LEU A 85 -10.14 -22.13 -16.52
CA LEU A 85 -11.26 -22.27 -15.60
C LEU A 85 -12.32 -23.27 -16.09
N LYS A 86 -12.64 -23.21 -17.39
CA LYS A 86 -13.61 -24.11 -18.02
C LYS A 86 -13.06 -25.51 -18.27
N CYS A 87 -11.73 -25.65 -18.35
CA CYS A 87 -11.05 -26.92 -18.60
C CYS A 87 -10.85 -27.76 -17.32
N GLY A 88 -11.27 -27.26 -16.15
CA GLY A 88 -11.25 -28.05 -14.92
C GLY A 88 -10.07 -27.80 -13.99
N ILE A 89 -9.54 -26.57 -13.92
CA ILE A 89 -8.49 -26.26 -12.95
C ILE A 89 -9.00 -26.45 -11.52
N SER A 90 -8.29 -27.25 -10.71
CA SER A 90 -8.65 -27.46 -9.31
C SER A 90 -8.51 -26.17 -8.50
N ALA A 91 -9.29 -26.02 -7.43
CA ALA A 91 -9.20 -24.89 -6.49
C ALA A 91 -7.79 -24.70 -5.91
N TYR A 92 -7.05 -25.79 -5.66
CA TYR A 92 -5.66 -25.71 -5.19
C TYR A 92 -4.72 -25.01 -6.19
N HIS A 93 -4.72 -25.45 -7.46
CA HIS A 93 -3.93 -24.81 -8.51
C HIS A 93 -4.35 -23.34 -8.72
N TRP A 94 -5.65 -23.05 -8.65
CA TRP A 94 -6.14 -21.68 -8.70
C TRP A 94 -5.57 -20.83 -7.57
N GLN A 95 -5.62 -21.33 -6.33
CA GLN A 95 -5.08 -20.65 -5.15
C GLN A 95 -3.60 -20.28 -5.34
N ILE A 96 -2.78 -21.24 -5.80
CA ILE A 96 -1.35 -20.99 -6.09
C ILE A 96 -1.18 -19.86 -7.11
N MET A 97 -1.93 -19.88 -8.21
CA MET A 97 -1.83 -18.87 -9.26
C MET A 97 -2.22 -17.48 -8.76
N VAL A 98 -3.28 -17.39 -7.94
CA VAL A 98 -3.71 -16.15 -7.29
C VAL A 98 -2.64 -15.62 -6.35
N PHE A 99 -2.01 -16.49 -5.55
CA PHE A 99 -0.95 -16.05 -4.62
C PHE A 99 0.33 -15.62 -5.33
N ILE A 100 0.77 -16.33 -6.36
CA ILE A 100 1.92 -15.89 -7.16
C ILE A 100 1.66 -14.50 -7.75
N SER A 101 0.44 -14.28 -8.25
CA SER A 101 0.00 -12.99 -8.79
C SER A 101 -0.10 -11.91 -7.70
N TRP A 102 -0.57 -12.26 -6.50
CA TRP A 102 -0.58 -11.39 -5.31
C TRP A 102 0.84 -10.90 -5.01
N PHE A 103 1.80 -11.80 -4.86
CA PHE A 103 3.18 -11.42 -4.59
C PHE A 103 3.79 -10.59 -5.71
N ALA A 104 3.52 -10.91 -6.96
CA ALA A 104 3.99 -10.12 -8.11
C ALA A 104 3.41 -8.69 -8.09
N SER A 105 2.15 -8.51 -7.67
CA SER A 105 1.53 -7.18 -7.54
C SER A 105 2.20 -6.31 -6.47
N PHE A 106 2.50 -6.87 -5.29
CA PHE A 106 3.23 -6.13 -4.24
C PHE A 106 4.68 -5.87 -4.61
N SER A 107 5.31 -6.79 -5.35
CA SER A 107 6.65 -6.58 -5.92
C SER A 107 6.68 -5.39 -6.88
N PHE A 108 5.64 -5.27 -7.71
CA PHE A 108 5.49 -4.15 -8.62
C PHE A 108 5.24 -2.84 -7.89
N ILE A 109 4.35 -2.81 -6.88
CA ILE A 109 4.17 -1.61 -6.05
C ILE A 109 5.49 -1.19 -5.41
N SER A 110 6.24 -2.15 -4.85
CA SER A 110 7.57 -1.90 -4.31
C SER A 110 8.48 -1.26 -5.37
N ALA A 111 8.57 -1.83 -6.59
CA ALA A 111 9.36 -1.22 -7.66
C ALA A 111 8.89 0.20 -8.03
N MET A 112 7.58 0.44 -8.07
CA MET A 112 7.01 1.75 -8.42
C MET A 112 7.29 2.81 -7.35
N THR A 113 7.28 2.43 -6.07
CA THR A 113 7.58 3.34 -4.95
C THR A 113 9.02 3.79 -4.94
N PHE A 114 9.95 2.88 -5.28
CA PHE A 114 11.34 3.21 -5.55
C PHE A 114 11.47 4.21 -6.74
N LEU A 115 10.74 3.98 -7.83
CA LEU A 115 10.92 4.73 -9.08
C LEU A 115 10.14 6.05 -9.19
N GLN A 116 9.48 6.49 -8.12
CA GLN A 116 8.67 7.72 -8.14
C GLN A 116 9.45 8.95 -8.61
N GLY A 117 10.72 9.08 -8.20
CA GLY A 117 11.59 10.19 -8.62
C GLY A 117 11.89 10.19 -10.12
N TYR A 118 12.22 9.02 -10.67
CA TYR A 118 12.53 8.82 -12.08
C TYR A 118 11.31 9.05 -12.99
N LEU A 119 10.15 8.53 -12.59
CA LEU A 119 8.92 8.57 -13.40
C LEU A 119 8.29 9.96 -13.48
N ARG A 120 8.68 10.90 -12.61
CA ARG A 120 8.16 12.27 -12.59
C ARG A 120 8.51 13.06 -13.86
N VAL A 121 9.56 12.65 -14.57
CA VAL A 121 10.04 13.33 -15.78
C VAL A 121 9.26 12.90 -17.04
N ASN A 122 8.64 11.71 -17.05
CA ASN A 122 8.01 11.16 -18.25
C ASN A 122 6.54 10.73 -18.02
N ASN A 123 5.61 11.62 -18.35
CA ASN A 123 4.17 11.42 -18.15
C ASN A 123 3.59 10.23 -18.94
N THR A 124 4.09 9.95 -20.14
CA THR A 124 3.56 8.87 -20.99
C THR A 124 3.87 7.49 -20.40
N MET A 125 5.11 7.29 -19.97
CA MET A 125 5.53 6.03 -19.31
C MET A 125 4.77 5.81 -17.99
N ARG A 126 4.47 6.90 -17.27
CA ARG A 126 3.66 6.86 -16.06
C ARG A 126 2.22 6.41 -16.35
N LEU A 127 1.59 6.94 -17.39
CA LEU A 127 0.21 6.57 -17.75
C LEU A 127 0.12 5.09 -18.15
N ILE A 128 1.06 4.60 -18.97
CA ILE A 128 1.10 3.18 -19.38
C ILE A 128 1.18 2.25 -18.16
N ARG A 129 2.08 2.54 -17.21
CA ARG A 129 2.25 1.74 -15.99
C ARG A 129 0.99 1.76 -15.12
N MET A 130 0.30 2.90 -15.05
CA MET A 130 -0.99 2.99 -14.36
C MET A 130 -2.05 2.12 -15.01
N THR A 131 -2.14 2.12 -16.33
CA THR A 131 -3.07 1.26 -17.05
C THR A 131 -2.82 -0.21 -16.74
N PHE A 132 -1.57 -0.66 -16.79
CA PHE A 132 -1.22 -2.03 -16.42
C PHE A 132 -1.52 -2.36 -14.96
N MET A 133 -1.29 -1.41 -14.05
CA MET A 133 -1.61 -1.53 -12.63
C MET A 133 -3.11 -1.73 -12.40
N VAL A 134 -3.96 -0.92 -13.03
CA VAL A 134 -5.43 -1.03 -12.92
C VAL A 134 -5.92 -2.35 -13.48
N ILE A 135 -5.41 -2.76 -14.65
CA ILE A 135 -5.75 -4.05 -15.26
C ILE A 135 -5.36 -5.20 -14.33
N PHE A 136 -4.13 -5.18 -13.80
CA PHE A 136 -3.62 -6.25 -12.96
C PHE A 136 -4.41 -6.37 -11.64
N VAL A 137 -4.69 -5.24 -10.99
CA VAL A 137 -5.52 -5.20 -9.77
C VAL A 137 -6.93 -5.68 -10.04
N GLY A 138 -7.55 -5.26 -11.14
CA GLY A 138 -8.89 -5.71 -11.51
C GLY A 138 -8.96 -7.23 -11.68
N LEU A 139 -8.00 -7.80 -12.42
CA LEU A 139 -7.89 -9.25 -12.59
C LEU A 139 -7.66 -9.97 -11.26
N LEU A 140 -6.84 -9.42 -10.37
CA LEU A 140 -6.51 -10.02 -9.08
C LEU A 140 -7.68 -9.97 -8.09
N ILE A 141 -8.44 -8.86 -8.07
CA ILE A 141 -9.67 -8.73 -7.25
C ILE A 141 -10.68 -9.78 -7.66
N ILE A 142 -10.96 -9.92 -8.96
CA ILE A 142 -11.89 -10.94 -9.48
C ILE A 142 -11.39 -12.35 -9.10
N ALA A 143 -10.07 -12.57 -9.12
CA ALA A 143 -9.50 -13.87 -8.82
C ALA A 143 -9.58 -14.27 -7.34
N LEU A 144 -9.65 -13.27 -6.45
CA LEU A 144 -9.81 -13.46 -5.01
C LEU A 144 -11.27 -13.73 -4.60
N LEU A 145 -12.26 -13.32 -5.38
CA LEU A 145 -13.68 -13.55 -5.05
C LEU A 145 -14.01 -15.00 -4.67
N PRO A 146 -13.61 -16.05 -5.43
CA PRO A 146 -13.95 -17.43 -5.09
C PRO A 146 -13.37 -17.87 -3.73
N THR A 147 -12.28 -17.23 -3.28
CA THR A 147 -11.64 -17.54 -1.98
C THR A 147 -12.49 -17.18 -0.77
N GLY A 148 -13.53 -16.37 -0.95
CA GLY A 148 -14.46 -16.00 0.10
C GLY A 148 -15.51 -17.06 0.43
N SER A 149 -15.64 -18.12 -0.37
CA SER A 149 -16.62 -19.20 -0.11
C SER A 149 -16.26 -19.94 1.18
N LYS A 150 -17.29 -20.35 1.93
CA LYS A 150 -17.12 -21.17 3.15
C LYS A 150 -16.43 -22.50 2.82
N MET A 151 -16.69 -23.05 1.63
CA MET A 151 -16.16 -24.33 1.17
C MET A 151 -14.74 -24.22 0.56
N TRP A 152 -14.17 -23.02 0.51
CA TRP A 152 -12.87 -22.78 -0.12
C TRP A 152 -11.71 -23.39 0.68
N LEU A 153 -11.13 -24.49 0.18
CA LEU A 153 -9.97 -25.20 0.76
C LEU A 153 -10.07 -25.45 2.27
N ASN A 154 -11.28 -25.67 2.78
CA ASN A 154 -11.55 -25.73 4.21
C ASN A 154 -10.84 -26.90 4.89
N GLY A 155 -9.81 -26.62 5.69
CA GLY A 155 -9.02 -27.61 6.45
C GLY A 155 -9.46 -27.80 7.91
N TYR A 156 -10.56 -27.18 8.34
CA TYR A 156 -11.02 -27.28 9.73
C TYR A 156 -11.92 -28.52 9.92
N PRO A 157 -11.69 -29.38 10.94
CA PRO A 157 -12.25 -30.72 11.00
C PRO A 157 -13.61 -30.79 11.71
N ASP A 158 -14.31 -29.67 11.90
CA ASP A 158 -15.60 -29.68 12.60
C ASP A 158 -16.76 -29.44 11.64
N ASP A 159 -17.65 -30.44 11.69
CA ASP A 159 -19.00 -30.54 11.15
C ASP A 159 -19.17 -30.67 9.63
N THR A 160 -19.18 -31.94 9.17
CA THR A 160 -19.95 -32.46 8.01
C THR A 160 -19.61 -31.96 6.60
N GLU A 161 -18.81 -30.90 6.45
CA GLU A 161 -18.45 -30.30 5.16
C GLU A 161 -17.01 -30.69 4.78
N GLY A 162 -16.86 -31.59 3.80
CA GLY A 162 -15.56 -32.18 3.42
C GLY A 162 -14.53 -31.22 2.83
N TYR A 163 -13.25 -31.63 2.87
CA TYR A 163 -12.12 -30.94 2.24
C TYR A 163 -12.04 -31.28 0.74
N TYR A 164 -12.28 -30.29 -0.14
CA TYR A 164 -12.33 -30.50 -1.59
C TYR A 164 -11.32 -29.64 -2.39
N PRO A 165 -10.01 -29.81 -2.18
CA PRO A 165 -8.98 -29.05 -2.92
C PRO A 165 -8.96 -29.39 -4.43
N SER A 166 -9.47 -30.56 -4.80
CA SER A 166 -9.56 -31.07 -6.17
C SER A 166 -10.80 -30.59 -6.94
N MET A 167 -11.77 -29.95 -6.26
CA MET A 167 -12.96 -29.43 -6.92
C MET A 167 -12.57 -28.33 -7.91
N ASN A 168 -13.27 -28.28 -9.05
CA ASN A 168 -13.03 -27.26 -10.05
C ASN A 168 -13.29 -25.86 -9.48
N ALA A 169 -12.31 -24.96 -9.62
CA ALA A 169 -12.39 -23.57 -9.18
C ALA A 169 -13.63 -22.85 -9.76
N TYR A 170 -14.08 -23.25 -10.95
CA TYR A 170 -15.28 -22.71 -11.61
C TYR A 170 -16.56 -22.87 -10.77
N CYS A 171 -16.68 -23.94 -9.97
CA CYS A 171 -17.85 -24.18 -9.13
C CYS A 171 -18.03 -23.06 -8.08
N PHE A 172 -16.94 -22.55 -7.51
CA PHE A 172 -16.97 -21.46 -6.54
C PHE A 172 -17.36 -20.12 -7.19
N PHE A 173 -16.99 -19.90 -8.46
CA PHE A 173 -17.46 -18.74 -9.24
C PHE A 173 -18.97 -18.78 -9.51
N LEU A 174 -19.54 -19.97 -9.73
CA LEU A 174 -20.99 -20.12 -9.88
C LEU A 174 -21.72 -19.90 -8.55
N GLU A 175 -21.15 -20.35 -7.44
CA GLU A 175 -21.69 -20.12 -6.10
C GLU A 175 -21.81 -18.63 -5.77
N LEU A 176 -20.80 -17.82 -6.10
CA LEU A 176 -20.83 -16.35 -5.96
C LEU A 176 -21.99 -15.69 -6.70
N ARG A 177 -22.43 -16.26 -7.83
CA ARG A 177 -23.56 -15.74 -8.61
C ARG A 177 -24.93 -16.10 -7.99
N MET A 178 -24.95 -17.02 -7.03
CA MET A 178 -26.15 -17.50 -6.35
C MET A 178 -26.19 -16.97 -4.91
N PRO A 179 -26.73 -15.75 -4.66
CA PRO A 179 -26.69 -15.11 -3.35
C PRO A 179 -27.39 -15.93 -2.26
N ALA A 180 -28.34 -16.80 -2.62
CA ALA A 180 -29.05 -17.68 -1.69
C ALA A 180 -28.17 -18.79 -1.09
N LYS A 181 -27.04 -19.15 -1.71
CA LYS A 181 -26.12 -20.21 -1.25
C LYS A 181 -24.82 -19.66 -0.69
N PHE A 182 -24.56 -18.36 -0.83
CA PHE A 182 -23.33 -17.73 -0.38
C PHE A 182 -23.37 -17.49 1.15
N HIS A 183 -22.81 -18.44 1.90
CA HIS A 183 -22.78 -18.37 3.36
C HIS A 183 -21.61 -17.49 3.84
N ARG A 184 -21.93 -16.48 4.67
CA ARG A 184 -20.93 -15.55 5.25
C ARG A 184 -20.13 -16.24 6.36
N GLY A 185 -19.03 -16.89 6.01
CA GLY A 185 -18.08 -17.51 6.95
C GLY A 185 -16.86 -16.63 7.27
N ALA A 186 -15.90 -17.20 8.01
CA ALA A 186 -14.61 -16.54 8.29
C ALA A 186 -13.84 -16.20 6.99
N ASN A 187 -13.83 -17.12 6.02
CA ASN A 187 -13.17 -16.95 4.72
C ASN A 187 -13.66 -15.69 3.98
N PHE A 188 -14.95 -15.36 4.08
CA PHE A 188 -15.53 -14.15 3.49
C PHE A 188 -14.90 -12.87 4.05
N TRP A 189 -14.77 -12.76 5.37
CA TRP A 189 -14.12 -11.61 6.01
C TRP A 189 -12.66 -11.50 5.61
N THR A 190 -11.97 -12.65 5.55
CA THR A 190 -10.58 -12.65 5.13
C THR A 190 -10.43 -12.23 3.65
N MET A 191 -11.36 -12.61 2.77
CA MET A 191 -11.38 -12.20 1.37
C MET A 191 -11.61 -10.70 1.25
N ILE A 192 -12.60 -10.15 1.97
CA ILE A 192 -12.85 -8.69 2.02
C ILE A 192 -11.59 -7.96 2.44
N PHE A 193 -10.94 -8.41 3.52
CA PHE A 193 -9.72 -7.80 4.00
C PHE A 193 -8.60 -7.84 2.95
N SER A 194 -8.40 -8.98 2.28
CA SER A 194 -7.44 -9.11 1.18
C SER A 194 -7.74 -8.18 -0.01
N VAL A 195 -9.00 -8.04 -0.41
CA VAL A 195 -9.43 -7.13 -1.48
C VAL A 195 -9.19 -5.67 -1.09
N LEU A 196 -9.57 -5.27 0.13
CA LEU A 196 -9.34 -3.92 0.65
C LEU A 196 -7.84 -3.61 0.75
N LEU A 197 -7.04 -4.59 1.15
CA LEU A 197 -5.59 -4.45 1.29
C LEU A 197 -4.92 -4.25 -0.08
N ILE A 198 -5.26 -5.03 -1.11
CA ILE A 198 -4.76 -4.78 -2.48
C ILE A 198 -5.22 -3.42 -2.96
N PHE A 199 -6.53 -3.16 -2.91
CA PHE A 199 -7.11 -1.95 -3.46
C PHE A 199 -6.51 -0.71 -2.80
N GLY A 200 -6.45 -0.69 -1.46
CA GLY A 200 -5.86 0.39 -0.69
C GLY A 200 -4.38 0.61 -1.00
N SER A 201 -3.60 -0.47 -1.11
CA SER A 201 -2.16 -0.38 -1.43
C SER A 201 -1.92 0.19 -2.83
N HIS A 202 -2.68 -0.28 -3.82
CA HIS A 202 -2.58 0.18 -5.19
C HIS A 202 -3.13 1.59 -5.36
N PHE A 203 -4.22 1.93 -4.68
CA PHE A 203 -4.79 3.27 -4.67
C PHE A 203 -3.83 4.27 -4.04
N HIS A 204 -3.23 3.93 -2.90
CA HIS A 204 -2.21 4.76 -2.24
C HIS A 204 -0.99 5.01 -3.14
N CYS A 205 -0.41 3.95 -3.70
CA CYS A 205 0.68 4.06 -4.68
C CYS A 205 0.26 4.87 -5.92
N GLY A 206 -1.00 4.69 -6.35
CA GLY A 206 -1.64 5.41 -7.45
C GLY A 206 -1.64 6.92 -7.22
N ILE A 207 -2.21 7.36 -6.09
CA ILE A 207 -2.26 8.76 -5.67
C ILE A 207 -0.85 9.34 -5.63
N ARG A 208 0.08 8.62 -5.01
CA ARG A 208 1.45 9.09 -4.79
C ARG A 208 2.23 9.26 -6.10
N LEU A 209 1.99 8.40 -7.08
CA LEU A 209 2.59 8.51 -8.41
C LEU A 209 1.87 9.58 -9.27
N PHE A 210 0.57 9.78 -9.08
CA PHE A 210 -0.18 10.82 -9.80
C PHE A 210 0.16 12.22 -9.35
N ASP A 211 0.49 12.44 -8.07
CA ASP A 211 0.78 13.75 -7.49
C ASP A 211 2.01 14.39 -8.17
N PRO A 212 1.85 15.16 -9.28
CA PRO A 212 2.96 15.63 -10.11
C PRO A 212 3.73 16.73 -9.37
N THR A 213 3.14 17.23 -8.30
CA THR A 213 3.56 18.42 -7.58
C THR A 213 3.24 18.15 -6.12
N ALA A 214 4.23 17.73 -5.34
CA ALA A 214 4.19 17.70 -3.87
C ALA A 214 3.68 19.01 -3.19
N GLY A 215 3.35 20.04 -3.97
CA GLY A 215 2.66 21.26 -3.54
C GLY A 215 1.13 21.25 -3.64
N SER A 216 0.46 20.44 -4.47
CA SER A 216 -1.01 20.57 -4.66
C SER A 216 -1.81 19.76 -3.64
N SER A 217 -1.54 18.45 -3.50
CA SER A 217 -2.15 17.62 -2.45
C SER A 217 -1.78 18.13 -1.05
N ARG A 218 -0.51 18.52 -0.83
CA ARG A 218 -0.09 19.15 0.44
C ARG A 218 -0.69 20.53 0.64
N LYS A 219 -0.90 21.38 -0.37
CA LYS A 219 -1.62 22.64 -0.14
C LYS A 219 -3.06 22.37 0.29
N ILE A 220 -3.77 21.52 -0.45
CA ILE A 220 -5.19 21.25 -0.20
C ILE A 220 -5.39 20.54 1.14
N LEU A 221 -4.53 19.58 1.47
CA LEU A 221 -4.69 18.73 2.66
C LEU A 221 -3.90 19.22 3.89
N ARG A 222 -2.84 20.02 3.72
CA ARG A 222 -1.98 20.53 4.83
C ARG A 222 -2.20 22.02 5.12
N THR A 223 -2.38 22.86 4.09
CA THR A 223 -2.52 24.32 4.30
C THR A 223 -3.96 24.76 4.51
N ILE A 224 -4.94 24.22 3.77
CA ILE A 224 -6.34 24.65 3.92
C ILE A 224 -6.93 24.24 5.29
N PRO A 225 -6.90 22.96 5.71
CA PRO A 225 -7.41 22.58 7.02
C PRO A 225 -6.50 23.12 8.14
N GLY A 226 -5.18 23.16 7.94
CA GLY A 226 -4.25 23.71 8.93
C GLY A 226 -4.48 25.19 9.23
N THR A 227 -4.86 26.00 8.24
CA THR A 227 -5.11 27.43 8.44
C THR A 227 -6.48 27.67 9.09
N LYS A 228 -7.52 26.96 8.64
CA LYS A 228 -8.86 27.06 9.26
C LYS A 228 -8.89 26.52 10.68
N PHE A 229 -8.20 25.41 10.96
CA PHE A 229 -8.13 24.83 12.29
C PHE A 229 -7.29 25.68 13.26
N LYS A 230 -6.21 26.31 12.77
CA LYS A 230 -5.48 27.34 13.54
C LYS A 230 -6.36 28.53 13.86
N GLN A 231 -7.15 29.03 12.91
CA GLN A 231 -8.11 30.12 13.16
C GLN A 231 -9.16 29.73 14.21
N LEU A 232 -9.66 28.48 14.17
CA LEU A 232 -10.57 27.95 15.17
C LEU A 232 -9.92 27.85 16.56
N LEU A 233 -8.69 27.30 16.63
CA LEU A 233 -7.89 27.21 17.86
C LEU A 233 -7.61 28.58 18.47
N TYR A 234 -7.23 29.58 17.65
CA TYR A 234 -7.05 30.96 18.10
C TYR A 234 -8.34 31.58 18.62
N SER A 235 -9.49 31.29 18.00
CA SER A 235 -10.79 31.74 18.48
C SER A 235 -11.14 31.14 19.85
N MET A 236 -10.84 29.85 20.06
CA MET A 236 -11.07 29.16 21.32
C MET A 236 -10.10 29.62 22.43
N GLU A 237 -8.83 29.84 22.12
CA GLU A 237 -7.82 30.38 23.04
C GLU A 237 -8.22 31.78 23.55
N ARG A 238 -8.71 32.63 22.64
CA ARG A 238 -9.18 33.98 22.98
C ARG A 238 -10.41 33.98 23.89
N ARG A 239 -11.28 32.95 23.78
CA ARG A 239 -12.43 32.74 24.67
C ARG A 239 -12.04 32.15 26.02
N GLY A 240 -10.99 31.34 26.08
CA GLY A 240 -10.46 30.75 27.32
C GLY A 240 -9.60 31.71 28.16
N GLY A 241 -8.95 32.70 27.55
CA GLY A 241 -8.06 33.65 28.25
C GLY A 241 -8.75 34.81 28.98
N ALA A 242 -10.06 34.99 28.83
CA ALA A 242 -10.74 36.21 29.27
C ALA A 242 -11.31 36.18 30.71
N SER A 243 -11.25 35.06 31.45
CA SER A 243 -11.85 35.00 32.79
C SER A 243 -11.32 33.86 33.68
N TYR A 244 -11.17 34.11 34.99
CA TYR A 244 -10.71 33.15 36.02
C TYR A 244 -11.82 32.19 36.51
N THR A 245 -12.79 31.89 35.65
CA THR A 245 -14.02 31.18 36.02
C THR A 245 -13.92 29.70 35.62
N LEU A 246 -14.60 28.78 36.34
CA LEU A 246 -14.70 27.34 36.01
C LEU A 246 -15.01 27.05 34.53
N HIS A 247 -15.78 27.94 33.89
CA HIS A 247 -16.08 27.87 32.46
C HIS A 247 -14.83 28.02 31.56
N ALA A 248 -13.88 28.87 31.94
CA ALA A 248 -12.62 29.05 31.22
C ALA A 248 -11.69 27.83 31.35
N LEU A 249 -11.72 27.12 32.47
CA LEU A 249 -11.02 25.85 32.64
C LEU A 249 -11.56 24.78 31.67
N GLY A 250 -12.89 24.72 31.48
CA GLY A 250 -13.53 23.82 30.52
C GLY A 250 -13.11 24.11 29.07
N TRP A 251 -13.11 25.38 28.65
CA TRP A 251 -12.62 25.78 27.33
C TRP A 251 -11.14 25.47 27.11
N ARG A 252 -10.32 25.55 28.16
CA ARG A 252 -8.89 25.19 28.11
C ARG A 252 -8.69 23.68 27.88
N ILE A 253 -9.48 22.82 28.53
CA ILE A 253 -9.43 21.36 28.32
C ILE A 253 -9.85 21.00 26.89
N ILE A 254 -10.94 21.62 26.40
CA ILE A 254 -11.42 21.40 25.02
C ILE A 254 -10.36 21.85 24.00
N TYR A 255 -9.72 22.99 24.23
CA TYR A 255 -8.61 23.47 23.39
C TYR A 255 -7.45 22.47 23.37
N LEU A 256 -7.01 21.98 24.53
CA LEU A 256 -5.91 21.01 24.63
C LEU A 256 -6.24 19.69 23.92
N LEU A 257 -7.47 19.20 24.08
CA LEU A 257 -7.94 17.97 23.43
C LEU A 257 -8.00 18.15 21.90
N ALA A 258 -8.55 19.27 21.41
CA ALA A 258 -8.60 19.59 20.00
C ALA A 258 -7.19 19.76 19.40
N TYR A 259 -6.27 20.38 20.14
CA TYR A 259 -4.86 20.51 19.76
C TYR A 259 -4.16 19.14 19.71
N ALA A 260 -4.39 18.27 20.70
CA ALA A 260 -3.86 16.91 20.73
C ALA A 260 -4.35 16.08 19.53
N ILE A 261 -5.66 16.12 19.23
CA ILE A 261 -6.24 15.43 18.07
C ILE A 261 -5.64 15.96 16.77
N PHE A 262 -5.49 17.27 16.62
CA PHE A 262 -4.93 17.88 15.42
C PHE A 262 -3.45 17.50 15.22
N THR A 263 -2.66 17.58 16.28
CA THR A 263 -1.23 17.22 16.23
C THR A 263 -1.05 15.73 15.98
N PHE A 264 -1.87 14.87 16.60
CA PHE A 264 -1.89 13.44 16.34
C PHE A 264 -2.28 13.14 14.88
N ALA A 265 -3.38 13.70 14.37
CA ALA A 265 -3.80 13.51 12.98
C ALA A 265 -2.72 13.96 11.99
N ARG A 266 -2.04 15.08 12.28
CA ARG A 266 -0.93 15.58 11.45
C ARG A 266 0.29 14.65 11.51
N ALA A 267 0.64 14.14 12.68
CA ALA A 267 1.73 13.19 12.85
C ALA A 267 1.42 11.88 12.11
N THR A 268 0.21 11.34 12.24
CA THR A 268 -0.25 10.16 11.51
C THR A 268 -0.19 10.38 10.01
N TYR A 269 -0.59 11.56 9.53
CA TYR A 269 -0.48 11.88 8.10
C TYR A 269 0.98 11.94 7.62
N ASP A 270 1.87 12.59 8.37
CA ASP A 270 3.31 12.66 8.04
C ASP A 270 3.96 11.26 8.08
N ILE A 271 3.50 10.37 8.97
CA ILE A 271 3.90 8.96 9.01
C ILE A 271 3.36 8.22 7.78
N CYS A 272 2.08 8.34 7.43
CA CYS A 272 1.51 7.69 6.25
C CYS A 272 2.17 8.13 4.94
N GLU A 273 2.63 9.39 4.85
CA GLU A 273 3.34 9.90 3.67
C GLU A 273 4.83 9.45 3.62
N SER A 274 5.36 8.86 4.69
CA SER A 274 6.76 8.39 4.75
C SER A 274 6.98 7.16 3.88
N MET A 275 8.17 7.08 3.24
CA MET A 275 8.56 5.84 2.55
C MET A 275 8.71 4.67 3.51
N PHE A 276 9.09 4.91 4.76
CA PHE A 276 9.20 3.86 5.77
C PHE A 276 7.85 3.20 6.10
N ALA A 277 6.80 4.00 6.28
CA ALA A 277 5.46 3.46 6.52
C ALA A 277 4.96 2.65 5.32
N GLU A 278 5.30 3.07 4.10
CA GLU A 278 5.00 2.31 2.89
C GLU A 278 5.74 0.96 2.86
N ILE A 279 7.01 0.92 3.28
CA ILE A 279 7.78 -0.33 3.42
C ILE A 279 7.13 -1.26 4.44
N LEU A 280 6.77 -0.73 5.61
CA LEU A 280 6.11 -1.51 6.66
C LEU A 280 4.73 -2.00 6.23
N TRP A 281 3.98 -1.19 5.50
CA TRP A 281 2.68 -1.58 4.96
C TRP A 281 2.81 -2.68 3.91
N LEU A 282 3.78 -2.57 3.00
CA LEU A 282 4.07 -3.58 1.99
C LEU A 282 4.58 -4.89 2.61
N SER A 283 5.42 -4.82 3.65
CA SER A 283 5.89 -6.02 4.36
C SER A 283 4.74 -6.72 5.07
N PHE A 284 3.85 -5.96 5.72
CA PHE A 284 2.62 -6.49 6.31
C PHE A 284 1.71 -7.13 5.26
N ALA A 285 1.49 -6.46 4.13
CA ALA A 285 0.68 -6.96 3.02
C ALA A 285 1.20 -8.29 2.43
N MET A 286 2.52 -8.42 2.30
CA MET A 286 3.14 -9.66 1.85
C MET A 286 3.10 -10.76 2.92
N ALA A 287 3.34 -10.41 4.20
CA ALA A 287 3.22 -11.35 5.31
C ALA A 287 1.79 -11.90 5.43
N TRP A 288 0.78 -11.05 5.24
CA TRP A 288 -0.62 -11.46 5.18
C TRP A 288 -0.87 -12.47 4.06
N GLY A 289 -0.33 -12.20 2.86
CA GLY A 289 -0.39 -13.13 1.74
C GLY A 289 0.23 -14.49 2.06
N THR A 290 1.38 -14.54 2.76
CA THR A 290 2.02 -15.80 3.13
C THR A 290 1.28 -16.60 4.19
N ILE A 291 0.62 -15.95 5.14
CA ILE A 291 -0.16 -16.65 6.17
C ILE A 291 -1.37 -17.39 5.56
N LYS A 292 -1.85 -16.93 4.40
CA LYS A 292 -3.00 -17.51 3.71
C LYS A 292 -2.67 -18.56 2.65
N VAL A 293 -1.40 -18.70 2.27
CA VAL A 293 -0.95 -19.75 1.34
C VAL A 293 -1.11 -21.10 2.02
#